data_AF-A0A8T5ITQ2-F1
#
_entry.id   AF-A0A8T5ITQ2-F1
#
_cell.length_a   1.000
_cell.length_b   1.000
_cell.length_c   1.000
_cell.angle_alpha   90.00
_cell.angle_beta   90.00
_cell.angle_gamma   90.00
#
_symmetry.space_group_name_H-M   'P 1'
#
loop_
_entity.id
_entity.type
_entity.pdbx_description
1 polymer ?
#
loop_
_entity_poly.entity_id
_entity_poly.type
_entity_poly.pdbx_seq_one_letter_code
_entity_poly.pdbx_strand_id
1 'polypeptide(L)'
;MADYYHSLDRKEIEGVPLGEIGFSTAPMKDQLDELKAKIRAGVSKVELGFWGKGKGYGENFTPGTYGAEQRKAIKDFAKVNRVELSTHATPNVGPISGFTQQGFKEESRKESVDEIKRAIDFAADVTEGGPVVMHTGEFVRPIFDAGQRIEGKDKKNKFQGYRYHGETDKDGNLIQQTEEDQATMYLADELTGQIIDSVKKDQPIFLPIYEKDDDGNIVFEKEENGNGDKLVPKIKEKPNGEAEIKQYDWQDIEKLKDQSNKKNGTNYGTQEWYFQQKIEEKMNEMEGSKAYYQELLDEKSQFNVSDERRKGLKKSIMATDQRIEEMKLMRSHAKPIEKVAIAKSAESLADLGLHAMAKQKSAKLKKDLYVSPENIFPEQYGGHPDELKKMVQEGRARMVDKLKDKGWGKERATEEAEKHIKATFDIGHANTWRRYFKGSDKEFQGWLMDKVKDLKKSNVLGHVHVSDNFGYYDEHVDPGQGTAPIKEAIEKLKGEGVDFVVETGRQGERALLSAFKEFGSPIYGLRTGQFDPWDVVENSYFGRTSPPYFLVGEVTQQMGERVSKDFSSWAGIPFE
;
A
#
# COMPACT_ATOMS: atom_id res chain seq x y z
N MET A 1 31.21 -44.16 3.05
CA MET A 1 30.63 -44.26 1.69
C MET A 1 29.14 -44.03 1.82
N ALA A 2 28.66 -42.82 1.57
CA ALA A 2 27.25 -42.49 1.41
C ALA A 2 27.16 -41.13 0.70
N ASP A 3 26.43 -41.12 -0.42
CA ASP A 3 25.82 -39.99 -1.12
C ASP A 3 26.67 -38.91 -1.80
N TYR A 4 27.77 -39.30 -2.46
CA TYR A 4 28.35 -38.47 -3.53
C TYR A 4 27.52 -38.53 -4.83
N TYR A 5 26.79 -39.63 -5.05
CA TYR A 5 26.09 -39.92 -6.32
C TYR A 5 24.71 -39.26 -6.49
N HIS A 6 24.06 -38.77 -5.42
CA HIS A 6 22.78 -38.05 -5.52
C HIS A 6 22.92 -36.54 -5.79
N SER A 7 24.14 -36.04 -5.99
CA SER A 7 24.38 -34.64 -6.40
C SER A 7 23.92 -34.35 -7.84
N LEU A 8 23.77 -35.40 -8.66
CA LEU A 8 23.28 -35.34 -10.04
C LEU A 8 21.74 -35.52 -10.15
N ASP A 9 21.08 -35.94 -9.07
CA ASP A 9 19.61 -36.11 -9.01
C ASP A 9 18.89 -34.85 -8.52
N ARG A 10 19.60 -33.74 -8.30
CA ARG A 10 18.92 -32.45 -8.13
C ARG A 10 18.28 -32.13 -9.47
N LYS A 11 16.94 -32.07 -9.50
CA LYS A 11 16.21 -31.39 -10.58
C LYS A 11 17.00 -30.12 -10.90
N GLU A 12 17.50 -30.03 -12.13
CA GLU A 12 18.06 -28.78 -12.63
C GLU A 12 16.98 -27.73 -12.42
N ILE A 13 17.18 -26.87 -11.43
CA ILE A 13 16.47 -25.61 -11.39
C ILE A 13 17.05 -24.90 -12.61
N GLU A 14 16.32 -24.87 -13.73
CA GLU A 14 16.61 -23.94 -14.81
C GLU A 14 16.60 -22.55 -14.15
N GLY A 15 17.78 -22.03 -13.80
CA GLY A 15 17.95 -20.84 -12.98
C GLY A 15 17.42 -19.59 -13.67
N VAL A 16 17.33 -18.46 -12.98
CA VAL A 16 17.09 -17.18 -13.68
C VAL A 16 18.41 -16.80 -14.36
N PRO A 17 18.44 -16.49 -15.67
CA PRO A 17 19.66 -16.01 -16.31
C PRO A 17 20.23 -14.79 -15.57
N LEU A 18 21.56 -14.68 -15.45
CA LEU A 18 22.21 -13.53 -14.80
C LEU A 18 21.80 -12.18 -15.42
N GLY A 19 21.46 -12.18 -16.71
CA GLY A 19 20.95 -11.00 -17.43
C GLY A 19 19.53 -10.58 -17.04
N GLU A 20 18.78 -11.41 -16.31
CA GLU A 20 17.41 -11.13 -15.89
C GLU A 20 17.33 -10.62 -14.45
N ILE A 21 18.42 -10.71 -13.68
CA ILE A 21 18.52 -10.33 -12.28
C ILE A 21 19.12 -8.92 -12.16
N GLY A 22 18.38 -8.01 -11.55
CA GLY A 22 18.80 -6.66 -11.21
C GLY A 22 19.16 -6.48 -9.75
N PHE A 23 19.75 -5.33 -9.43
CA PHE A 23 20.13 -4.93 -8.08
C PHE A 23 19.80 -3.47 -7.81
N SER A 24 19.31 -3.19 -6.61
CA SER A 24 19.15 -1.81 -6.16
C SER A 24 20.48 -1.19 -5.71
N THR A 25 20.59 0.11 -5.95
CA THR A 25 21.66 0.99 -5.47
C THR A 25 21.39 1.49 -4.06
N ALA A 26 22.45 1.88 -3.33
CA ALA A 26 22.32 2.48 -2.00
C ALA A 26 21.57 3.82 -2.08
N PRO A 27 20.36 3.93 -1.49
CA PRO A 27 19.52 5.12 -1.66
C PRO A 27 20.07 6.37 -0.94
N MET A 28 21.03 6.17 -0.03
CA MET A 28 21.73 7.23 0.72
C MET A 28 23.05 7.67 0.06
N LYS A 29 23.42 7.11 -1.10
CA LYS A 29 24.67 7.44 -1.80
C LYS A 29 24.41 8.13 -3.14
N ASP A 30 25.48 8.61 -3.76
CA ASP A 30 25.41 9.11 -5.13
C ASP A 30 25.07 7.96 -6.09
N GLN A 31 24.02 8.16 -6.88
CA GLN A 31 23.42 7.16 -7.74
C GLN A 31 24.25 6.91 -9.00
N LEU A 32 25.00 7.91 -9.48
CA LEU A 32 25.90 7.74 -10.61
C LEU A 32 27.12 6.90 -10.20
N ASP A 33 27.65 7.12 -9.01
CA ASP A 33 28.78 6.33 -8.50
C ASP A 33 28.37 4.90 -8.12
N GLU A 34 27.19 4.71 -7.50
CA GLU A 34 26.64 3.38 -7.26
C GLU A 34 26.35 2.65 -8.58
N LEU A 35 25.79 3.32 -9.58
CA LEU A 35 25.59 2.74 -10.92
C LEU A 35 26.93 2.25 -11.52
N LYS A 36 27.99 3.05 -11.44
CA LYS A 36 29.34 2.61 -11.89
C LYS A 36 29.81 1.36 -11.14
N ALA A 37 29.58 1.29 -9.83
CA ALA A 37 29.96 0.13 -9.04
C ALA A 37 29.18 -1.12 -9.45
N LYS A 38 27.86 -1.03 -9.62
CA LYS A 38 27.01 -2.16 -10.05
C LYS A 38 27.38 -2.67 -11.44
N ILE A 39 27.64 -1.76 -12.38
CA ILE A 39 28.07 -2.11 -13.75
C ILE A 39 29.42 -2.84 -13.72
N ARG A 40 30.38 -2.38 -12.92
CA ARG A 40 31.68 -3.08 -12.75
C ARG A 40 31.52 -4.47 -12.13
N ALA A 41 30.50 -4.66 -11.30
CA ALA A 41 30.15 -5.97 -10.74
C ALA A 41 29.41 -6.90 -11.73
N GLY A 42 29.17 -6.45 -12.97
CA GLY A 42 28.53 -7.25 -14.01
C GLY A 42 27.00 -7.29 -13.93
N VAL A 43 26.38 -6.36 -13.20
CA VAL A 43 24.92 -6.27 -13.10
C VAL A 43 24.33 -5.70 -14.39
N SER A 44 23.29 -6.35 -14.90
CA SER A 44 22.62 -6.00 -16.17
C SER A 44 21.38 -5.12 -16.00
N LYS A 45 20.79 -5.08 -14.80
CA LYS A 45 19.65 -4.22 -14.46
C LYS A 45 19.89 -3.53 -13.13
N VAL A 46 19.74 -2.22 -13.05
CA VAL A 46 20.02 -1.45 -11.85
C VAL A 46 18.83 -0.58 -11.48
N GLU A 47 18.34 -0.74 -10.25
CA GLU A 47 17.32 0.14 -9.72
C GLU A 47 17.95 1.29 -8.95
N LEU A 48 17.70 2.52 -9.42
CA LEU A 48 18.21 3.74 -8.80
C LEU A 48 17.26 4.20 -7.69
N GLY A 49 17.74 4.24 -6.45
CA GLY A 49 16.93 4.53 -5.26
C GLY A 49 17.27 5.88 -4.63
N PHE A 50 16.29 6.51 -3.98
CA PHE A 50 16.48 7.81 -3.32
C PHE A 50 15.96 7.79 -1.89
N TRP A 51 16.78 8.12 -0.89
CA TRP A 51 16.28 8.21 0.49
C TRP A 51 15.56 9.54 0.77
N GLY A 52 16.00 10.63 0.14
CA GLY A 52 15.51 11.97 0.45
C GLY A 52 14.17 12.35 -0.19
N LYS A 53 13.51 13.35 0.40
CA LYS A 53 12.30 14.02 -0.11
C LYS A 53 12.61 15.48 -0.46
N GLY A 54 11.89 16.05 -1.42
CA GLY A 54 11.94 17.47 -1.76
C GLY A 54 13.15 17.85 -2.61
N LYS A 55 13.79 18.98 -2.29
CA LYS A 55 14.91 19.52 -3.07
C LYS A 55 16.22 18.73 -2.90
N GLY A 56 16.36 18.00 -1.78
CA GLY A 56 17.62 17.36 -1.37
C GLY A 56 18.71 18.37 -1.00
N TYR A 57 19.68 17.92 -0.21
CA TYR A 57 20.89 18.68 0.13
C TYR A 57 21.96 17.74 0.69
N GLY A 58 23.23 17.97 0.32
CA GLY A 58 24.37 17.17 0.80
C GLY A 58 24.20 15.68 0.51
N GLU A 59 24.28 14.86 1.55
CA GLU A 59 24.14 13.39 1.49
C GLU A 59 22.68 12.92 1.36
N ASN A 60 21.71 13.83 1.38
CA ASN A 60 20.29 13.49 1.22
C ASN A 60 19.89 13.55 -0.26
N PHE A 61 20.29 12.53 -1.02
CA PHE A 61 20.04 12.42 -2.44
C PHE A 61 18.55 12.29 -2.76
N THR A 62 18.11 13.07 -3.75
CA THR A 62 16.74 13.03 -4.29
C THR A 62 16.83 13.02 -5.82
N PRO A 63 15.75 12.73 -6.55
CA PRO A 63 15.75 12.97 -7.99
C PRO A 63 16.21 14.39 -8.34
N GLY A 64 15.81 15.38 -7.55
CA GLY A 64 16.12 16.80 -7.74
C GLY A 64 17.60 17.19 -7.54
N THR A 65 18.42 16.36 -6.89
CA THR A 65 19.85 16.67 -6.71
C THR A 65 20.67 16.50 -7.98
N TYR A 66 20.13 15.77 -8.98
CA TYR A 66 20.82 15.50 -10.24
C TYR A 66 20.43 16.52 -11.32
N GLY A 67 21.40 17.31 -11.77
CA GLY A 67 21.25 18.23 -12.90
C GLY A 67 21.16 17.49 -14.24
N ALA A 68 20.85 18.24 -15.31
CA ALA A 68 20.67 17.68 -16.66
C ALA A 68 21.91 16.90 -17.16
N GLU A 69 23.12 17.42 -16.93
CA GLU A 69 24.36 16.76 -17.34
C GLU A 69 24.60 15.45 -16.57
N GLN A 70 24.31 15.40 -15.27
CA GLN A 70 24.44 14.19 -14.47
C GLN A 70 23.43 13.13 -14.90
N ARG A 71 22.17 13.52 -15.14
CA ARG A 71 21.12 12.62 -15.65
C ARG A 71 21.49 12.05 -17.01
N LYS A 72 22.01 12.90 -17.91
CA LYS A 72 22.54 12.47 -19.21
C LYS A 72 23.71 11.50 -19.04
N ALA A 73 24.63 11.77 -18.13
CA ALA A 73 25.74 10.86 -17.83
C ALA A 73 25.25 9.49 -17.33
N ILE A 74 24.26 9.46 -16.43
CA ILE A 74 23.62 8.20 -15.97
C ILE A 74 23.04 7.45 -17.17
N LYS A 75 22.26 8.13 -18.02
CA LYS A 75 21.64 7.54 -19.21
C LYS A 75 22.68 6.96 -20.18
N ASP A 76 23.66 7.78 -20.56
CA ASP A 76 24.66 7.41 -21.55
C ASP A 76 25.54 6.28 -21.01
N PHE A 77 25.89 6.31 -19.73
CA PHE A 77 26.68 5.27 -19.09
C PHE A 77 25.93 3.93 -19.04
N ALA A 78 24.65 3.92 -18.67
CA ALA A 78 23.83 2.71 -18.71
C ALA A 78 23.67 2.19 -20.15
N LYS A 79 23.41 3.08 -21.12
CA LYS A 79 23.24 2.73 -22.53
C LYS A 79 24.50 2.10 -23.14
N VAL A 80 25.68 2.67 -22.89
CA VAL A 80 26.96 2.14 -23.39
C VAL A 80 27.22 0.73 -22.85
N ASN A 81 26.89 0.49 -21.57
CA ASN A 81 27.08 -0.79 -20.93
C ASN A 81 25.91 -1.77 -21.12
N ARG A 82 24.86 -1.35 -21.87
CA ARG A 82 23.63 -2.14 -22.10
C ARG A 82 22.95 -2.57 -20.80
N VAL A 83 22.89 -1.65 -19.86
CA VAL A 83 22.30 -1.85 -18.54
C VAL A 83 20.92 -1.21 -18.52
N GLU A 84 19.93 -1.97 -18.07
CA GLU A 84 18.56 -1.46 -17.92
C GLU A 84 18.40 -0.77 -16.58
N LEU A 85 17.67 0.35 -16.55
CA LEU A 85 17.49 1.13 -15.34
C LEU A 85 16.02 1.18 -14.95
N SER A 86 15.74 1.00 -13.66
CA SER A 86 14.46 1.35 -13.01
C SER A 86 14.70 2.43 -11.95
N THR A 87 13.62 2.94 -11.35
CA THR A 87 13.71 3.98 -10.33
C THR A 87 12.83 3.63 -9.14
N HIS A 88 13.38 3.74 -7.93
CA HIS A 88 12.64 3.66 -6.69
C HIS A 88 12.43 5.08 -6.12
N ALA A 89 11.18 5.50 -5.99
CA ALA A 89 10.85 6.76 -5.32
C ALA A 89 11.23 6.69 -3.82
N THR A 90 11.25 7.83 -3.11
CA THR A 90 11.68 7.75 -1.70
C THR A 90 10.77 6.87 -0.85
N PRO A 91 11.33 5.95 -0.03
CA PRO A 91 10.54 5.14 0.88
C PRO A 91 9.88 5.99 1.98
N ASN A 92 10.30 7.26 2.12
CA ASN A 92 9.73 8.24 3.04
C ASN A 92 8.56 9.04 2.43
N VAL A 93 8.06 8.66 1.24
CA VAL A 93 6.81 9.21 0.72
C VAL A 93 5.66 8.78 1.62
N GLY A 94 4.81 9.74 2.02
CA GLY A 94 3.60 9.44 2.78
C GLY A 94 2.51 8.79 1.92
N PRO A 95 1.41 8.33 2.52
CA PRO A 95 0.30 7.70 1.80
C PRO A 95 -0.21 8.53 0.62
N ILE A 96 -0.41 7.91 -0.55
CA ILE A 96 -0.97 8.62 -1.72
C ILE A 96 -2.49 8.84 -1.61
N SER A 97 -3.11 8.32 -0.55
CA SER A 97 -4.44 8.69 -0.07
C SER A 97 -4.47 10.07 0.61
N GLY A 98 -3.30 10.56 1.07
CA GLY A 98 -3.19 11.74 1.93
C GLY A 98 -3.56 11.49 3.39
N PHE A 99 -3.64 10.24 3.83
CA PHE A 99 -3.98 9.89 5.20
C PHE A 99 -2.97 10.44 6.21
N THR A 100 -3.48 11.05 7.28
CA THR A 100 -2.73 11.60 8.41
C THR A 100 -3.47 11.25 9.72
N GLN A 101 -2.86 11.56 10.88
CA GLN A 101 -3.54 11.40 12.17
C GLN A 101 -4.87 12.18 12.29
N GLN A 102 -5.05 13.25 11.49
CA GLN A 102 -6.25 14.08 11.49
C GLN A 102 -7.25 13.72 10.37
N GLY A 103 -7.04 12.59 9.67
CA GLY A 103 -7.80 12.19 8.49
C GLY A 103 -7.06 12.47 7.18
N PHE A 104 -7.78 12.52 6.07
CA PHE A 104 -7.21 12.71 4.73
C PHE A 104 -7.01 14.19 4.42
N LYS A 105 -5.76 14.59 4.21
CA LYS A 105 -5.41 15.96 3.83
C LYS A 105 -4.96 16.01 2.38
N GLU A 106 -5.62 16.88 1.60
CA GLU A 106 -5.29 17.07 0.20
C GLU A 106 -3.87 17.62 -0.01
N GLU A 107 -3.39 18.46 0.89
CA GLU A 107 -2.01 18.95 0.88
C GLU A 107 -1.00 17.80 1.02
N SER A 108 -1.19 16.92 2.01
CA SER A 108 -0.35 15.72 2.21
C SER A 108 -0.39 14.80 0.99
N ARG A 109 -1.59 14.57 0.44
CA ARG A 109 -1.78 13.78 -0.79
C ARG A 109 -0.97 14.36 -1.95
N LYS A 110 -1.10 15.67 -2.15
CA LYS A 110 -0.42 16.40 -3.22
C LYS A 110 1.10 16.33 -3.06
N GLU A 111 1.63 16.47 -1.85
CA GLU A 111 3.06 16.32 -1.60
C GLU A 111 3.59 14.93 -1.98
N SER A 112 2.88 13.86 -1.59
CA SER A 112 3.25 12.49 -1.95
C SER A 112 3.22 12.26 -3.45
N VAL A 113 2.14 12.70 -4.11
CA VAL A 113 1.99 12.58 -5.57
C VAL A 113 3.07 13.38 -6.30
N ASP A 114 3.35 14.61 -5.86
CA ASP A 114 4.35 15.47 -6.50
C ASP A 114 5.78 14.93 -6.29
N GLU A 115 6.06 14.24 -5.17
CA GLU A 115 7.33 13.51 -4.98
C GLU A 115 7.47 12.33 -5.94
N ILE A 116 6.43 11.50 -6.11
CA ILE A 116 6.49 10.38 -7.05
C ILE A 116 6.59 10.91 -8.50
N LYS A 117 5.93 12.02 -8.83
CA LYS A 117 6.11 12.69 -10.14
C LYS A 117 7.56 13.14 -10.38
N ARG A 118 8.28 13.59 -9.35
CA ARG A 118 9.72 13.89 -9.48
C ARG A 118 10.54 12.65 -9.83
N ALA A 119 10.21 11.50 -9.23
CA ALA A 119 10.84 10.23 -9.56
C ALA A 119 10.50 9.79 -11.00
N ILE A 120 9.24 9.94 -11.43
CA ILE A 120 8.82 9.68 -12.83
C ILE A 120 9.56 10.58 -13.82
N ASP A 121 9.71 11.87 -13.50
CA ASP A 121 10.45 12.81 -14.33
C ASP A 121 11.93 12.43 -14.46
N PHE A 122 12.54 12.01 -13.35
CA PHE A 122 13.90 11.48 -13.37
C PHE A 122 14.03 10.20 -14.17
N ALA A 123 13.14 9.24 -13.98
CA ALA A 123 13.13 8.01 -14.75
C ALA A 123 13.01 8.28 -16.25
N ALA A 124 12.12 9.20 -16.65
CA ALA A 124 11.96 9.59 -18.06
C ALA A 124 13.25 10.20 -18.66
N ASP A 125 14.06 10.88 -17.86
CA ASP A 125 15.33 11.44 -18.32
C ASP A 125 16.40 10.34 -18.46
N VAL A 126 16.52 9.45 -17.48
CA VAL A 126 17.69 8.56 -17.36
C VAL A 126 17.48 7.15 -17.87
N THR A 127 16.25 6.65 -17.94
CA THR A 127 15.94 5.27 -18.36
C THR A 127 15.46 5.21 -19.82
N GLU A 128 15.22 4.00 -20.34
CA GLU A 128 14.52 3.76 -21.61
C GLU A 128 13.03 3.39 -21.40
N GLY A 129 12.49 3.63 -20.20
CA GLY A 129 11.21 3.12 -19.67
C GLY A 129 11.43 2.29 -18.40
N GLY A 130 10.42 1.56 -17.94
CA GLY A 130 10.50 0.68 -16.77
C GLY A 130 9.69 1.16 -15.55
N PRO A 131 9.77 0.42 -14.43
CA PRO A 131 9.03 0.74 -13.22
C PRO A 131 9.57 1.97 -12.50
N VAL A 132 8.63 2.77 -11.98
CA VAL A 132 8.86 3.76 -10.93
C VAL A 132 8.19 3.25 -9.66
N VAL A 133 8.98 2.64 -8.79
CA VAL A 133 8.51 1.96 -7.58
C VAL A 133 8.15 2.96 -6.48
N MET A 134 7.09 2.68 -5.75
CA MET A 134 6.67 3.46 -4.57
C MET A 134 6.07 2.54 -3.52
N HIS A 135 6.35 2.80 -2.24
CA HIS A 135 5.77 2.03 -1.14
C HIS A 135 4.30 2.35 -0.91
N THR A 136 3.47 1.31 -0.84
CA THR A 136 2.10 1.45 -0.32
C THR A 136 2.10 1.83 1.16
N GLY A 137 0.92 2.06 1.71
CA GLY A 137 0.75 2.33 3.13
C GLY A 137 -0.45 3.21 3.40
N GLU A 138 -1.58 2.96 2.72
CA GLU A 138 -2.59 4.00 2.49
C GLU A 138 -3.32 4.46 3.76
N PHE A 139 -3.44 3.55 4.71
CA PHE A 139 -3.92 3.79 6.07
C PHE A 139 -3.58 2.58 6.95
N VAL A 140 -3.55 2.79 8.26
CA VAL A 140 -3.36 1.70 9.23
C VAL A 140 -4.68 1.00 9.46
N ARG A 141 -4.68 -0.33 9.47
CA ARG A 141 -5.84 -1.17 9.78
C ARG A 141 -5.42 -2.41 10.55
N PRO A 142 -6.34 -3.03 11.31
CA PRO A 142 -6.08 -4.28 11.98
C PRO A 142 -5.77 -5.45 11.02
N ILE A 143 -4.97 -6.40 11.46
CA ILE A 143 -4.60 -7.59 10.66
C ILE A 143 -5.80 -8.51 10.44
N PHE A 144 -6.65 -8.68 11.45
CA PHE A 144 -7.85 -9.52 11.30
C PHE A 144 -8.78 -8.98 10.19
N ASP A 145 -8.77 -7.67 9.95
CA ASP A 145 -9.63 -7.04 8.94
C ASP A 145 -9.18 -7.46 7.53
N ALA A 146 -7.86 -7.49 7.30
CA ALA A 146 -7.29 -8.04 6.07
C ALA A 146 -7.62 -9.54 5.93
N GLY A 147 -7.43 -10.34 6.99
CA GLY A 147 -7.70 -11.78 6.96
C GLY A 147 -9.18 -12.14 6.71
N GLN A 148 -10.12 -11.58 7.47
CA GLN A 148 -11.54 -11.95 7.37
C GLN A 148 -12.22 -11.37 6.12
N ARG A 149 -11.95 -10.11 5.76
CA ARG A 149 -12.63 -9.47 4.60
C ARG A 149 -12.14 -10.01 3.27
N ILE A 150 -10.85 -10.34 3.17
CA ILE A 150 -10.24 -10.77 1.90
C ILE A 150 -10.35 -12.29 1.72
N GLU A 151 -10.15 -13.07 2.77
CA GLU A 151 -10.11 -14.54 2.65
C GLU A 151 -11.49 -15.20 2.79
N GLY A 152 -12.48 -14.45 3.28
CA GLY A 152 -13.87 -14.89 3.47
C GLY A 152 -14.09 -15.65 4.78
N LYS A 153 -15.31 -15.55 5.34
CA LYS A 153 -15.70 -16.18 6.62
C LYS A 153 -15.54 -17.72 6.64
N ASP A 154 -15.56 -18.38 5.48
CA ASP A 154 -15.53 -19.85 5.34
C ASP A 154 -14.13 -20.46 5.35
N LYS A 155 -13.08 -19.67 5.04
CA LYS A 155 -11.70 -20.11 5.28
C LYS A 155 -11.42 -19.81 6.74
N LYS A 156 -11.25 -20.84 7.58
CA LYS A 156 -10.78 -20.68 8.97
C LYS A 156 -9.65 -19.66 8.97
N ASN A 157 -9.92 -18.43 9.40
CA ASN A 157 -8.99 -17.32 9.21
C ASN A 157 -7.69 -17.69 9.92
N LYS A 158 -6.67 -18.04 9.14
CA LYS A 158 -5.37 -18.45 9.67
C LYS A 158 -4.59 -17.23 10.13
N PHE A 159 -5.00 -16.01 9.77
CA PHE A 159 -4.36 -14.81 10.26
C PHE A 159 -5.04 -14.35 11.55
N GLN A 160 -4.29 -14.31 12.64
CA GLN A 160 -4.75 -13.62 13.85
C GLN A 160 -3.86 -12.40 14.07
N GLY A 161 -4.51 -11.28 14.36
CA GLY A 161 -3.84 -10.06 14.78
C GLY A 161 -3.12 -10.22 16.11
N TYR A 162 -2.66 -9.09 16.65
CA TYR A 162 -2.00 -9.06 17.93
C TYR A 162 -2.87 -9.68 19.03
N ARG A 163 -2.23 -10.47 19.90
CA ARG A 163 -2.82 -10.89 21.16
C ARG A 163 -2.41 -9.87 22.20
N TYR A 164 -3.39 -9.25 22.85
CA TYR A 164 -3.13 -8.43 24.01
C TYR A 164 -3.08 -9.34 25.23
N HIS A 165 -1.98 -9.28 25.98
CA HIS A 165 -1.91 -9.88 27.31
C HIS A 165 -2.54 -8.88 28.28
N GLY A 166 -3.82 -9.08 28.63
CA GLY A 166 -4.57 -8.18 29.49
C GLY A 166 -5.61 -8.90 30.32
N GLU A 167 -5.56 -8.65 31.63
CA GLU A 167 -6.43 -9.08 32.72
C GLU A 167 -6.60 -10.60 32.93
N THR A 168 -6.47 -11.01 34.18
CA THR A 168 -6.87 -12.35 34.62
C THR A 168 -8.36 -12.35 34.91
N ASP A 169 -9.06 -13.42 34.51
CA ASP A 169 -10.42 -13.68 34.94
C ASP A 169 -10.50 -13.83 36.47
N LYS A 170 -11.72 -14.00 36.97
CA LYS A 170 -12.03 -14.13 38.40
C LYS A 170 -11.32 -15.33 39.06
N ASP A 171 -10.85 -16.28 38.25
CA ASP A 171 -10.20 -17.53 38.63
C ASP A 171 -8.68 -17.48 38.39
N GLY A 172 -8.13 -16.34 37.96
CA GLY A 172 -6.70 -16.13 37.73
C GLY A 172 -6.18 -16.55 36.35
N ASN A 173 -7.05 -16.89 35.39
CA ASN A 173 -6.64 -17.23 34.03
C ASN A 173 -6.50 -15.99 33.18
N LEU A 174 -5.41 -15.88 32.40
CA LEU A 174 -5.22 -14.79 31.44
C LEU A 174 -6.35 -14.77 30.40
N ILE A 175 -7.09 -13.66 30.34
CA ILE A 175 -8.05 -13.40 29.28
C ILE A 175 -7.22 -13.09 28.02
N GLN A 176 -7.34 -13.94 27.01
CA GLN A 176 -6.74 -13.66 25.69
C GLN A 176 -7.68 -12.73 24.93
N GLN A 177 -7.44 -11.42 25.01
CA GLN A 177 -8.10 -10.46 24.11
C GLN A 177 -7.34 -10.40 22.78
N THR A 178 -8.08 -10.41 21.68
CA THR A 178 -7.50 -10.32 20.34
C THR A 178 -7.65 -8.91 19.77
N GLU A 179 -6.82 -8.55 18.80
CA GLU A 179 -6.98 -7.33 18.00
C GLU A 179 -8.37 -7.21 17.37
N GLU A 180 -9.02 -8.35 17.07
CA GLU A 180 -10.39 -8.38 16.56
C GLU A 180 -11.40 -7.87 17.59
N ASP A 181 -11.22 -8.19 18.87
CA ASP A 181 -12.15 -7.79 19.92
C ASP A 181 -12.06 -6.29 20.20
N GLN A 182 -10.87 -5.70 20.13
CA GLN A 182 -10.62 -4.29 20.46
C GLN A 182 -10.52 -3.36 19.25
N ALA A 183 -10.82 -3.87 18.06
CA ALA A 183 -10.65 -3.13 16.82
C ALA A 183 -11.40 -1.81 16.85
N THR A 184 -10.67 -0.71 16.60
CA THR A 184 -11.28 0.61 16.38
C THR A 184 -11.40 0.83 14.88
N MET A 185 -12.61 1.13 14.42
CA MET A 185 -12.90 1.37 13.01
C MET A 185 -13.36 2.81 12.85
N TYR A 186 -12.79 3.51 11.86
CA TYR A 186 -13.02 4.94 11.67
C TYR A 186 -13.96 5.21 10.49
N LEU A 187 -14.76 6.26 10.64
CA LEU A 187 -15.56 6.86 9.58
C LEU A 187 -14.97 8.21 9.21
N ALA A 188 -14.96 8.51 7.92
CA ALA A 188 -14.51 9.78 7.39
C ALA A 188 -15.58 10.39 6.49
N ASP A 189 -15.60 11.71 6.45
CA ASP A 189 -16.34 12.47 5.46
C ASP A 189 -15.65 12.32 4.10
N GLU A 190 -16.35 11.79 3.10
CA GLU A 190 -15.76 11.54 1.78
C GLU A 190 -15.37 12.83 1.02
N LEU A 191 -16.02 13.96 1.32
CA LEU A 191 -15.75 15.25 0.70
C LEU A 191 -14.57 15.96 1.37
N THR A 192 -14.60 16.05 2.70
CA THR A 192 -13.57 16.82 3.45
C THR A 192 -12.37 15.98 3.85
N GLY A 193 -12.53 14.65 3.92
CA GLY A 193 -11.51 13.72 4.40
C GLY A 193 -11.37 13.68 5.93
N GLN A 194 -12.15 14.45 6.69
CA GLN A 194 -12.06 14.50 8.15
C GLN A 194 -12.63 13.22 8.77
N ILE A 195 -12.00 12.74 9.84
CA ILE A 195 -12.53 11.64 10.65
C ILE A 195 -13.74 12.17 11.43
N ILE A 196 -14.91 11.55 11.24
CA ILE A 196 -16.18 11.96 11.85
C ILE A 196 -16.39 11.24 13.19
N ASP A 197 -16.23 9.92 13.18
CA ASP A 197 -16.50 9.07 14.34
C ASP A 197 -15.62 7.81 14.30
N SER A 198 -15.51 7.13 15.44
CA SER A 198 -14.84 5.85 15.58
C SER A 198 -15.70 4.88 16.37
N VAL A 199 -15.71 3.62 15.96
CA VAL A 199 -16.49 2.56 16.58
C VAL A 199 -15.54 1.48 17.05
N LYS A 200 -15.54 1.22 18.36
CA LYS A 200 -14.79 0.11 18.97
C LYS A 200 -15.68 -1.11 19.05
N LYS A 201 -15.15 -2.29 18.70
CA LYS A 201 -15.91 -3.54 18.74
C LYS A 201 -16.23 -4.04 20.15
N ASP A 202 -15.36 -3.76 21.12
CA ASP A 202 -15.51 -4.16 22.53
C ASP A 202 -16.43 -3.24 23.33
N GLN A 203 -16.76 -2.08 22.79
CA GLN A 203 -17.63 -1.12 23.47
C GLN A 203 -19.09 -1.57 23.34
N PRO A 204 -19.78 -1.93 24.44
CA PRO A 204 -21.20 -2.25 24.37
C PRO A 204 -21.98 -1.03 23.91
N ILE A 205 -22.93 -1.27 23.01
CA ILE A 205 -23.76 -0.24 22.40
C ILE A 205 -25.13 -0.31 23.06
N PHE A 206 -25.59 0.81 23.62
CA PHE A 206 -26.90 0.91 24.24
C PHE A 206 -27.79 1.72 23.31
N LEU A 207 -28.87 1.10 22.79
CA LEU A 207 -29.88 1.80 22.01
C LEU A 207 -31.22 1.76 22.75
N PRO A 208 -31.89 2.90 22.92
CA PRO A 208 -33.25 2.94 23.48
C PRO A 208 -34.26 2.32 22.49
N ILE A 209 -35.28 1.65 23.01
CA ILE A 209 -36.43 1.21 22.22
C ILE A 209 -37.52 2.27 22.34
N TYR A 210 -37.78 3.00 21.26
CA TYR A 210 -38.83 4.03 21.25
C TYR A 210 -40.23 3.43 21.12
N GLU A 211 -41.20 4.06 21.81
CA GLU A 211 -42.62 3.80 21.63
C GLU A 211 -43.07 4.34 20.26
N LYS A 212 -43.90 3.57 19.56
CA LYS A 212 -44.43 3.92 18.24
C LYS A 212 -45.95 3.94 18.26
N ASP A 213 -46.55 4.88 17.54
CA ASP A 213 -48.00 4.94 17.33
C ASP A 213 -48.49 3.86 16.35
N ASP A 214 -49.81 3.81 16.13
CA ASP A 214 -50.45 2.84 15.24
C ASP A 214 -50.02 2.99 13.77
N ASP A 215 -49.53 4.17 13.38
CA ASP A 215 -48.99 4.48 12.07
C ASP A 215 -47.47 4.21 11.97
N GLY A 216 -46.83 3.81 13.08
CA GLY A 216 -45.41 3.46 13.18
C GLY A 216 -44.47 4.64 13.43
N ASN A 217 -44.98 5.84 13.71
CA ASN A 217 -44.20 7.03 14.05
C ASN A 217 -43.78 7.01 15.52
N ILE A 218 -42.67 7.65 15.83
CA ILE A 218 -42.16 7.74 17.21
C ILE A 218 -43.08 8.66 18.03
N VAL A 219 -43.52 8.17 19.19
CA VAL A 219 -44.26 8.97 20.18
C VAL A 219 -43.28 9.85 20.94
N PHE A 220 -43.64 11.10 21.21
CA PHE A 220 -42.83 12.03 22.00
C PHE A 220 -43.53 12.35 23.33
N GLU A 221 -42.76 12.54 24.40
CA GLU A 221 -43.26 12.90 25.73
C GLU A 221 -42.52 14.11 26.31
N LYS A 222 -43.16 14.80 27.26
CA LYS A 222 -42.56 15.95 27.95
C LYS A 222 -41.64 15.47 29.08
N GLU A 223 -40.35 15.76 28.95
CA GLU A 223 -39.36 15.56 30.01
C GLU A 223 -39.23 16.87 30.82
N GLU A 224 -39.43 16.81 32.14
CA GLU A 224 -39.18 17.92 33.05
C GLU A 224 -37.71 17.91 33.48
N ASN A 225 -36.92 18.82 32.91
CA ASN A 225 -35.53 19.06 33.31
C ASN A 225 -35.51 20.38 34.08
N GLY A 226 -34.69 20.54 35.12
CA GLY A 226 -34.60 21.79 35.91
C GLY A 226 -34.25 23.09 35.13
N ASN A 227 -34.11 23.02 33.80
CA ASN A 227 -33.94 24.13 32.87
C ASN A 227 -35.17 24.37 31.94
N GLY A 228 -36.31 23.73 32.22
CA GLY A 228 -37.57 23.81 31.46
C GLY A 228 -37.92 22.50 30.72
N ASP A 229 -39.22 22.31 30.48
CA ASP A 229 -39.76 21.12 29.79
C ASP A 229 -39.20 21.02 28.37
N LYS A 230 -39.01 19.80 27.85
CA LYS A 230 -38.69 19.52 26.44
C LYS A 230 -39.45 18.28 25.96
N LEU A 231 -39.82 18.20 24.68
CA LEU A 231 -40.30 16.94 24.11
C LEU A 231 -39.11 16.07 23.69
N VAL A 232 -39.08 14.85 24.20
CA VAL A 232 -38.11 13.81 23.83
C VAL A 232 -38.83 12.60 23.27
N PRO A 233 -38.20 11.82 22.38
CA PRO A 233 -38.71 10.53 21.98
C PRO A 233 -39.05 9.67 23.21
N LYS A 234 -40.30 9.22 23.31
CA LYS A 234 -40.78 8.40 24.41
C LYS A 234 -40.12 7.02 24.33
N ILE A 235 -39.34 6.68 25.34
CA ILE A 235 -38.69 5.38 25.44
C ILE A 235 -39.72 4.41 26.01
N LYS A 236 -39.87 3.24 25.40
CA LYS A 236 -40.75 2.19 25.91
C LYS A 236 -40.29 1.77 27.30
N GLU A 237 -41.20 1.70 28.25
CA GLU A 237 -40.89 1.31 29.62
C GLU A 237 -41.12 -0.19 29.86
N LYS A 238 -40.29 -0.78 30.71
CA LYS A 238 -40.53 -2.11 31.28
C LYS A 238 -41.63 -2.04 32.35
N PRO A 239 -42.25 -3.17 32.75
CA PRO A 239 -43.31 -3.19 33.77
C PRO A 239 -42.91 -2.62 35.14
N ASN A 240 -41.61 -2.47 35.42
CA ASN A 240 -41.07 -1.87 36.63
C ASN A 240 -40.82 -0.35 36.51
N GLY A 241 -41.19 0.29 35.39
CA GLY A 241 -40.99 1.73 35.15
C GLY A 241 -39.57 2.10 34.69
N GLU A 242 -38.71 1.12 34.42
CA GLU A 242 -37.38 1.40 33.86
C GLU A 242 -37.44 1.52 32.34
N ALA A 243 -36.68 2.46 31.77
CA ALA A 243 -36.51 2.58 30.32
C ALA A 243 -36.02 1.25 29.70
N GLU A 244 -36.68 0.81 28.64
CA GLU A 244 -36.28 -0.36 27.87
C GLU A 244 -35.10 -0.01 26.96
N ILE A 245 -33.92 -0.01 27.56
CA ILE A 245 -32.64 0.10 26.86
C ILE A 245 -32.17 -1.30 26.52
N LYS A 246 -31.88 -1.53 25.23
CA LYS A 246 -31.29 -2.79 24.80
C LYS A 246 -29.80 -2.61 24.57
N GLN A 247 -29.02 -3.39 25.31
CA GLN A 247 -27.59 -3.52 25.10
C GLN A 247 -27.36 -4.45 23.91
N TYR A 248 -26.53 -4.01 22.98
CA TYR A 248 -26.11 -4.74 21.80
C TYR A 248 -24.59 -4.91 21.85
N ASP A 249 -24.14 -6.12 21.55
CA ASP A 249 -22.74 -6.38 21.22
C ASP A 249 -22.51 -6.24 19.70
N TRP A 250 -21.26 -6.37 19.27
CA TRP A 250 -20.90 -6.26 17.87
C TRP A 250 -21.63 -7.29 16.97
N GLN A 251 -21.84 -8.51 17.46
CA GLN A 251 -22.49 -9.57 16.68
C GLN A 251 -23.97 -9.27 16.47
N ASP A 252 -24.63 -8.68 17.46
CA ASP A 252 -26.02 -8.27 17.33
C ASP A 252 -26.17 -7.10 16.36
N ILE A 253 -25.24 -6.15 16.36
CA ILE A 253 -25.20 -5.07 15.37
C ILE A 253 -25.02 -5.64 13.96
N GLU A 254 -24.16 -6.64 13.76
CA GLU A 254 -24.01 -7.31 12.45
C GLU A 254 -25.33 -7.92 11.96
N LYS A 255 -26.06 -8.62 12.85
CA LYS A 255 -27.36 -9.22 12.52
C LYS A 255 -28.40 -8.16 12.17
N LEU A 256 -28.48 -7.08 12.95
CA LEU A 256 -29.41 -5.98 12.71
C LEU A 256 -29.11 -5.28 11.38
N LYS A 257 -27.83 -5.02 11.11
CA LYS A 257 -27.36 -4.48 9.83
C LYS A 257 -27.76 -5.39 8.66
N ASP A 258 -27.57 -6.71 8.75
CA ASP A 258 -27.97 -7.65 7.68
C ASP A 258 -29.48 -7.66 7.44
N GLN A 259 -30.28 -7.64 8.52
CA GLN A 259 -31.74 -7.55 8.42
C GLN A 259 -32.18 -6.22 7.79
N SER A 260 -31.58 -5.11 8.20
CA SER A 260 -31.85 -3.77 7.67
C SER A 260 -31.47 -3.67 6.19
N ASN A 261 -30.29 -4.16 5.82
CA ASN A 261 -29.82 -4.20 4.44
C ASN A 261 -30.78 -4.99 3.54
N LYS A 262 -31.23 -6.15 4.00
CA LYS A 262 -32.20 -6.98 3.27
C LYS A 262 -33.56 -6.30 3.13
N LYS A 263 -34.04 -5.62 4.17
CA LYS A 263 -35.34 -4.94 4.18
C LYS A 263 -35.34 -3.69 3.28
N ASN A 264 -34.28 -2.90 3.34
CA ASN A 264 -34.22 -1.58 2.70
C ASN A 264 -33.49 -1.59 1.36
N GLY A 265 -32.98 -2.75 0.91
CA GLY A 265 -32.17 -2.85 -0.31
C GLY A 265 -30.83 -2.09 -0.22
N THR A 266 -30.31 -1.90 0.99
CA THR A 266 -29.04 -1.20 1.22
C THR A 266 -27.88 -2.18 1.34
N ASN A 267 -26.65 -1.69 1.17
CA ASN A 267 -25.43 -2.48 1.33
C ASN A 267 -24.43 -1.78 2.25
N TYR A 268 -24.89 -1.42 3.44
CA TYR A 268 -24.04 -0.79 4.44
C TYR A 268 -23.11 -1.80 5.10
N GLY A 269 -21.87 -1.39 5.35
CA GLY A 269 -21.00 -2.07 6.30
C GLY A 269 -21.52 -1.90 7.73
N THR A 270 -21.06 -2.74 8.67
CA THR A 270 -21.52 -2.69 10.06
C THR A 270 -21.27 -1.34 10.73
N GLN A 271 -20.10 -0.75 10.49
CA GLN A 271 -19.72 0.57 11.02
C GLN A 271 -20.57 1.68 10.42
N GLU A 272 -20.75 1.63 9.09
CA GLU A 272 -21.56 2.59 8.34
C GLU A 272 -23.00 2.55 8.88
N TRP A 273 -23.60 1.35 8.98
CA TRP A 273 -24.95 1.19 9.52
C TRP A 273 -25.08 1.71 10.95
N TYR A 274 -24.15 1.36 11.85
CA TYR A 274 -24.20 1.83 13.24
C TYR A 274 -24.16 3.36 13.34
N PHE A 275 -23.28 4.00 12.57
CA PHE A 275 -23.24 5.46 12.52
C PHE A 275 -24.53 6.07 11.96
N GLN A 276 -25.13 5.45 10.95
CA GLN A 276 -26.42 5.87 10.42
C GLN A 276 -27.49 5.85 11.51
N GLN A 277 -27.50 4.82 12.37
CA GLN A 277 -28.42 4.75 13.52
C GLN A 277 -28.17 5.87 14.55
N LYS A 278 -26.90 6.13 14.91
CA LYS A 278 -26.57 7.23 15.85
C LYS A 278 -26.98 8.60 15.33
N ILE A 279 -26.82 8.85 14.03
CA ILE A 279 -27.23 10.12 13.43
C ILE A 279 -28.76 10.22 13.40
N GLU A 280 -29.44 9.14 13.06
CA GLU A 280 -30.90 9.07 13.07
C GLU A 280 -31.48 9.31 14.47
N GLU A 281 -30.86 8.74 15.50
CA GLU A 281 -31.19 8.97 16.91
C GLU A 281 -31.10 10.45 17.28
N LYS A 282 -29.95 11.09 16.99
CA LYS A 282 -29.76 12.53 17.22
C LYS A 282 -30.75 13.39 16.44
N MET A 283 -31.09 12.98 15.22
CA MET A 283 -32.09 13.68 14.41
C MET A 283 -33.47 13.61 15.06
N ASN A 284 -33.89 12.43 15.55
CA ASN A 284 -35.16 12.26 16.24
C ASN A 284 -35.25 13.11 17.52
N GLU A 285 -34.16 13.21 18.31
CA GLU A 285 -34.11 14.11 19.47
C GLU A 285 -34.28 15.59 19.10
N MET A 286 -33.65 16.00 17.99
CA MET A 286 -33.80 17.36 17.46
C MET A 286 -35.21 17.61 16.93
N GLU A 287 -35.84 16.63 16.28
CA GLU A 287 -37.23 16.72 15.83
C GLU A 287 -38.20 16.84 17.01
N GLY A 288 -37.98 16.10 18.10
CA GLY A 288 -38.73 16.27 19.35
C GLY A 288 -38.58 17.68 19.92
N SER A 289 -37.35 18.18 20.00
CA SER A 289 -37.07 19.56 20.44
C SER A 289 -37.77 20.60 19.57
N LYS A 290 -37.81 20.38 18.24
CA LYS A 290 -38.52 21.23 17.29
C LYS A 290 -40.04 21.18 17.51
N ALA A 291 -40.61 19.98 17.64
CA ALA A 291 -42.03 19.78 17.90
C ALA A 291 -42.45 20.49 19.20
N TYR A 292 -41.59 20.48 20.22
CA TYR A 292 -41.85 21.21 21.46
C TYR A 292 -41.89 22.72 21.27
N TYR A 293 -40.91 23.30 20.55
CA TYR A 293 -40.94 24.72 20.25
C TYR A 293 -42.14 25.12 19.40
N GLN A 294 -42.61 24.22 18.53
CA GLN A 294 -43.81 24.41 17.74
C GLN A 294 -45.07 24.38 18.61
N GLU A 295 -45.21 23.41 19.52
CA GLU A 295 -46.29 23.34 20.49
C GLU A 295 -46.34 24.60 21.37
N LEU A 296 -45.19 25.08 21.85
CA LEU A 296 -45.10 26.33 22.62
C LEU A 296 -45.52 27.56 21.83
N LEU A 297 -45.28 27.59 20.51
CA LEU A 297 -45.75 28.65 19.63
C LEU A 297 -47.27 28.57 19.44
N ASP A 298 -47.81 27.36 19.30
CA ASP A 298 -49.21 27.09 18.99
C ASP A 298 -50.11 27.23 20.23
N GLU A 299 -49.77 26.63 21.38
CA GLU A 299 -50.48 26.79 22.66
C GLU A 299 -50.51 28.26 23.10
N LYS A 300 -49.39 28.96 22.95
CA LYS A 300 -49.27 30.36 23.39
C LYS A 300 -49.63 31.38 22.32
N SER A 301 -50.19 30.95 21.20
CA SER A 301 -51.00 31.81 20.34
C SER A 301 -52.32 32.21 21.04
N GLN A 302 -52.74 31.46 22.07
CA GLN A 302 -53.95 31.72 22.86
C GLN A 302 -53.77 32.67 24.06
N PHE A 303 -52.53 33.00 24.44
CA PHE A 303 -52.21 33.96 25.52
C PHE A 303 -51.24 35.06 25.04
N ASN A 304 -51.25 36.24 25.68
CA ASN A 304 -50.41 37.41 25.36
C ASN A 304 -48.90 37.15 25.54
N VAL A 305 -48.30 36.37 24.64
CA VAL A 305 -46.85 36.22 24.55
C VAL A 305 -46.25 37.40 23.83
N SER A 306 -45.18 37.98 24.39
CA SER A 306 -44.45 39.07 23.74
C SER A 306 -43.89 38.64 22.38
N ASP A 307 -43.91 39.57 21.42
CA ASP A 307 -43.37 39.32 20.07
C ASP A 307 -41.90 38.87 20.10
N GLU A 308 -41.14 39.34 21.10
CA GLU A 308 -39.76 38.92 21.34
C GLU A 308 -39.64 37.42 21.63
N ARG A 309 -40.54 36.85 22.46
CA ARG A 309 -40.52 35.42 22.78
C ARG A 309 -40.94 34.57 21.59
N ARG A 310 -41.94 35.00 20.81
CA ARG A 310 -42.31 34.33 19.54
C ARG A 310 -41.16 34.34 18.55
N LYS A 311 -40.46 35.46 18.42
CA LYS A 311 -39.25 35.59 17.59
C LYS A 311 -38.13 34.68 18.07
N GLY A 312 -37.96 34.55 19.39
CA GLY A 312 -37.02 33.61 20.00
C GLY A 312 -37.30 32.15 19.63
N LEU A 313 -38.54 31.69 19.80
CA LEU A 313 -38.96 30.32 19.46
C LEU A 313 -38.81 30.02 17.97
N LYS A 314 -39.22 30.94 17.08
CA LYS A 314 -39.01 30.79 15.63
C LYS A 314 -37.52 30.67 15.28
N LYS A 315 -36.66 31.47 15.91
CA LYS A 315 -35.20 31.34 15.73
C LYS A 315 -34.68 29.98 16.22
N SER A 316 -35.18 29.47 17.34
CA SER A 316 -34.81 28.13 17.82
C SER A 316 -35.22 27.04 16.84
N ILE A 317 -36.45 27.09 16.29
CA ILE A 317 -36.90 26.15 15.27
C ILE A 317 -36.00 26.21 14.03
N MET A 318 -35.72 27.40 13.51
CA MET A 318 -34.85 27.57 12.35
C MET A 318 -33.43 27.05 12.61
N ALA A 319 -32.88 27.28 13.80
CA ALA A 319 -31.56 26.78 14.18
C ALA A 319 -31.54 25.25 14.30
N THR A 320 -32.60 24.65 14.85
CA THR A 320 -32.75 23.19 14.92
C THR A 320 -32.89 22.58 13.52
N ASP A 321 -33.69 23.20 12.64
CA ASP A 321 -33.84 22.77 11.24
C ASP A 321 -32.50 22.78 10.50
N GLN A 322 -31.71 23.84 10.67
CA GLN A 322 -30.39 23.93 10.09
C GLN A 322 -29.48 22.79 10.57
N ARG A 323 -29.49 22.48 11.88
CA ARG A 323 -28.70 21.35 12.44
C ARG A 323 -29.17 19.99 11.93
N ILE A 324 -30.47 19.79 11.76
CA ILE A 324 -31.03 18.56 11.18
C ILE A 324 -30.52 18.39 9.74
N GLU A 325 -30.54 19.46 8.93
CA GLU A 325 -30.01 19.40 7.56
C GLU A 325 -28.48 19.17 7.52
N GLU A 326 -27.72 19.78 8.44
CA GLU A 326 -26.28 19.51 8.60
C GLU A 326 -26.03 18.02 8.94
N MET A 327 -26.83 17.43 9.82
CA MET A 327 -26.73 16.00 10.15
C MET A 327 -27.12 15.10 8.97
N LYS A 328 -28.14 15.46 8.18
CA LYS A 328 -28.49 14.74 6.94
C LYS A 328 -27.35 14.76 5.94
N LEU A 329 -26.68 15.89 5.79
CA LEU A 329 -25.53 16.02 4.90
C LEU A 329 -24.33 15.21 5.39
N MET A 330 -24.05 15.23 6.70
CA MET A 330 -23.02 14.38 7.30
C MET A 330 -23.35 12.89 7.10
N ARG A 331 -24.61 12.51 7.27
CA ARG A 331 -25.11 11.15 7.06
C ARG A 331 -24.88 10.66 5.63
N SER A 332 -25.04 11.52 4.61
CA SER A 332 -24.85 11.12 3.21
C SER A 332 -23.38 10.91 2.83
N HIS A 333 -22.47 11.68 3.43
CA HIS A 333 -21.04 11.68 3.08
C HIS A 333 -20.15 10.85 4.02
N ALA A 334 -20.68 10.37 5.15
CA ALA A 334 -19.94 9.52 6.05
C ALA A 334 -19.70 8.13 5.43
N LYS A 335 -18.43 7.78 5.23
CA LYS A 335 -18.00 6.49 4.69
C LYS A 335 -16.95 5.85 5.59
N PRO A 336 -16.81 4.51 5.58
CA PRO A 336 -15.64 3.85 6.14
C PRO A 336 -14.35 4.45 5.60
N ILE A 337 -13.37 4.67 6.48
CA ILE A 337 -12.06 5.22 6.14
C ILE A 337 -11.41 4.49 4.95
N GLU A 338 -11.59 3.18 4.87
CA GLU A 338 -11.11 2.34 3.75
C GLU A 338 -11.68 2.80 2.40
N LYS A 339 -13.00 3.06 2.31
CA LYS A 339 -13.63 3.49 1.05
C LYS A 339 -13.05 4.84 0.60
N VAL A 340 -12.86 5.77 1.54
CA VAL A 340 -12.28 7.09 1.27
C VAL A 340 -10.81 6.97 0.87
N ALA A 341 -10.02 6.16 1.58
CA ALA A 341 -8.62 5.93 1.28
C ALA A 341 -8.45 5.34 -0.11
N ILE A 342 -9.12 4.22 -0.42
CA ILE A 342 -9.02 3.54 -1.71
C ILE A 342 -9.39 4.47 -2.86
N ALA A 343 -10.48 5.24 -2.72
CA ALA A 343 -10.89 6.18 -3.75
C ALA A 343 -9.84 7.28 -3.99
N LYS A 344 -9.24 7.82 -2.92
CA LYS A 344 -8.16 8.82 -3.02
C LYS A 344 -6.87 8.23 -3.59
N SER A 345 -6.49 7.02 -3.20
CA SER A 345 -5.31 6.32 -3.74
C SER A 345 -5.51 5.99 -5.22
N ALA A 346 -6.70 5.57 -5.63
CA ALA A 346 -7.03 5.31 -7.04
C ALA A 346 -6.95 6.59 -7.89
N GLU A 347 -7.46 7.72 -7.37
CA GLU A 347 -7.32 9.03 -8.00
C GLU A 347 -5.84 9.41 -8.18
N SER A 348 -5.03 9.24 -7.12
CA SER A 348 -3.60 9.53 -7.14
C SER A 348 -2.82 8.62 -8.09
N LEU A 349 -3.08 7.31 -8.10
CA LEU A 349 -2.45 6.37 -9.04
C LEU A 349 -2.82 6.70 -10.48
N ALA A 350 -4.07 7.07 -10.75
CA ALA A 350 -4.50 7.49 -12.08
C ALA A 350 -3.75 8.76 -12.53
N ASP A 351 -3.58 9.74 -11.65
CA ASP A 351 -2.80 10.95 -11.94
C ASP A 351 -1.32 10.66 -12.20
N LEU A 352 -0.74 9.71 -11.45
CA LEU A 352 0.64 9.25 -11.64
C LEU A 352 0.81 8.48 -12.95
N GLY A 353 -0.12 7.57 -13.28
CA GLY A 353 -0.12 6.84 -14.54
C GLY A 353 -0.27 7.76 -15.76
N LEU A 354 -1.17 8.75 -15.69
CA LEU A 354 -1.30 9.78 -16.73
C LEU A 354 -0.02 10.62 -16.88
N HIS A 355 0.66 10.92 -15.77
CA HIS A 355 1.92 11.66 -15.79
C HIS A 355 3.04 10.81 -16.42
N ALA A 356 3.16 9.54 -16.06
CA ALA A 356 4.09 8.58 -16.65
C ALA A 356 3.85 8.42 -18.16
N MET A 357 2.60 8.26 -18.59
CA MET A 357 2.19 8.24 -20.00
C MET A 357 2.66 9.48 -20.77
N ALA A 358 2.42 10.67 -20.19
CA ALA A 358 2.83 11.92 -20.81
C ALA A 358 4.36 12.01 -20.93
N LYS A 359 5.09 11.60 -19.88
CA LYS A 359 6.55 11.65 -19.83
C LYS A 359 7.21 10.65 -20.78
N GLN A 360 6.70 9.43 -20.86
CA GLN A 360 7.11 8.44 -21.86
C GLN A 360 7.01 9.00 -23.28
N LYS A 361 5.86 9.60 -23.61
CA LYS A 361 5.63 10.17 -24.93
C LYS A 361 6.59 11.34 -25.21
N SER A 362 6.80 12.24 -24.25
CA SER A 362 7.70 13.39 -24.44
C SER A 362 9.17 12.98 -24.58
N ALA A 363 9.61 11.99 -23.79
CA ALA A 363 10.97 11.50 -23.80
C ALA A 363 11.25 10.45 -24.90
N LYS A 364 10.20 10.03 -25.63
CA LYS A 364 10.26 9.01 -26.69
C LYS A 364 10.92 7.71 -26.22
N LEU A 365 10.51 7.25 -25.04
CA LEU A 365 11.03 6.04 -24.43
C LEU A 365 10.65 4.80 -25.27
N LYS A 366 11.50 3.78 -25.23
CA LYS A 366 11.31 2.55 -26.02
C LYS A 366 10.41 1.55 -25.30
N LYS A 367 10.47 1.53 -23.97
CA LYS A 367 9.68 0.68 -23.08
C LYS A 367 8.63 1.52 -22.36
N ASP A 368 7.63 0.84 -21.82
CA ASP A 368 6.60 1.48 -21.01
C ASP A 368 7.19 1.99 -19.69
N LEU A 369 6.95 3.26 -19.37
CA LEU A 369 7.22 3.90 -18.09
C LEU A 369 5.95 3.87 -17.27
N TYR A 370 6.00 3.31 -16.07
CA TYR A 370 4.81 3.10 -15.26
C TYR A 370 5.06 3.31 -13.78
N VAL A 371 4.02 3.75 -13.07
CA VAL A 371 4.03 3.76 -11.61
C VAL A 371 3.76 2.36 -11.08
N SER A 372 4.50 1.97 -10.05
CA SER A 372 4.50 0.61 -9.51
C SER A 372 4.41 0.63 -7.98
N PRO A 373 3.21 0.71 -7.39
CA PRO A 373 3.02 0.48 -5.96
C PRO A 373 3.58 -0.87 -5.50
N GLU A 374 4.17 -0.87 -4.31
CA GLU A 374 4.82 -2.01 -3.68
C GLU A 374 4.20 -2.35 -2.32
N ASN A 375 3.91 -3.62 -2.07
CA ASN A 375 3.46 -4.08 -0.76
C ASN A 375 4.56 -3.91 0.29
N ILE A 376 4.24 -3.35 1.46
CA ILE A 376 5.22 -3.12 2.53
C ILE A 376 4.89 -3.88 3.82
N PHE A 377 3.99 -3.35 4.66
CA PHE A 377 3.72 -3.87 5.99
C PHE A 377 2.31 -4.44 6.11
N PRO A 378 2.12 -5.58 6.80
CA PRO A 378 0.81 -6.19 6.97
C PRO A 378 -0.26 -5.27 7.57
N GLU A 379 0.13 -4.41 8.53
CA GLU A 379 -0.73 -3.48 9.25
C GLU A 379 -1.22 -2.31 8.39
N GLN A 380 -0.60 -2.09 7.23
CA GLN A 380 -0.95 -0.98 6.34
C GLN A 380 -1.64 -1.47 5.06
N TYR A 381 -2.68 -0.75 4.65
CA TYR A 381 -3.42 -1.11 3.44
C TYR A 381 -2.52 -1.01 2.20
N GLY A 382 -2.53 -2.07 1.39
CA GLY A 382 -1.61 -2.27 0.27
C GLY A 382 -0.49 -3.28 0.59
N GLY A 383 -0.26 -3.60 1.87
CA GLY A 383 0.69 -4.63 2.29
C GLY A 383 0.22 -6.07 2.03
N HIS A 384 -1.09 -6.30 1.86
CA HIS A 384 -1.62 -7.63 1.49
C HIS A 384 -1.65 -7.80 -0.04
N PRO A 385 -1.24 -8.94 -0.61
CA PRO A 385 -1.23 -9.16 -2.06
C PRO A 385 -2.55 -8.84 -2.79
N ASP A 386 -3.70 -9.23 -2.22
CA ASP A 386 -5.00 -8.93 -2.80
C ASP A 386 -5.37 -7.43 -2.77
N GLU A 387 -4.87 -6.68 -1.78
CA GLU A 387 -5.09 -5.24 -1.71
C GLU A 387 -4.20 -4.51 -2.71
N LEU A 388 -2.95 -4.94 -2.87
CA LEU A 388 -2.06 -4.43 -3.90
C LEU A 388 -2.70 -4.60 -5.29
N LYS A 389 -3.21 -5.80 -5.59
CA LYS A 389 -3.98 -6.09 -6.81
C LYS A 389 -5.17 -5.16 -6.96
N LYS A 390 -6.01 -5.04 -5.93
CA LYS A 390 -7.20 -4.19 -5.94
C LYS A 390 -6.83 -2.74 -6.20
N MET A 391 -5.80 -2.23 -5.53
CA MET A 391 -5.37 -0.85 -5.66
C MET A 391 -4.88 -0.52 -7.08
N VAL A 392 -4.14 -1.42 -7.73
CA VAL A 392 -3.77 -1.28 -9.15
C VAL A 392 -5.02 -1.28 -10.04
N GLN A 393 -5.96 -2.20 -9.83
CA GLN A 393 -7.18 -2.30 -10.62
C GLN A 393 -8.07 -1.04 -10.50
N GLU A 394 -8.25 -0.53 -9.28
CA GLU A 394 -9.00 0.70 -9.02
C GLU A 394 -8.28 1.92 -9.64
N GLY A 395 -6.95 2.01 -9.53
CA GLY A 395 -6.15 3.04 -10.19
C GLY A 395 -6.28 3.00 -11.72
N ARG A 396 -6.25 1.81 -12.33
CA ARG A 396 -6.47 1.61 -13.77
C ARG A 396 -7.88 2.04 -14.18
N ALA A 397 -8.91 1.59 -13.45
CA ALA A 397 -10.29 1.96 -13.72
C ALA A 397 -10.47 3.48 -13.68
N ARG A 398 -9.86 4.14 -12.68
CA ARG A 398 -9.92 5.60 -12.55
C ARG A 398 -9.17 6.34 -13.66
N MET A 399 -8.03 5.82 -14.10
CA MET A 399 -7.30 6.35 -15.26
C MET A 399 -8.11 6.22 -16.55
N VAL A 400 -8.79 5.08 -16.75
CA VAL A 400 -9.69 4.86 -17.89
C VAL A 400 -10.80 5.92 -17.94
N ASP A 401 -11.44 6.20 -16.81
CA ASP A 401 -12.48 7.23 -16.75
C ASP A 401 -11.94 8.62 -17.10
N LYS A 402 -10.79 9.01 -16.54
CA LYS A 402 -10.13 10.28 -16.88
C LYS A 402 -9.73 10.39 -18.36
N LEU A 403 -9.36 9.29 -19.00
CA LEU A 403 -9.03 9.26 -20.43
C LEU A 403 -10.30 9.34 -21.30
N LYS A 404 -11.38 8.67 -20.90
CA LYS A 404 -12.69 8.77 -21.56
C LYS A 404 -13.26 10.18 -21.50
N ASP A 405 -13.10 10.86 -20.36
CA ASP A 405 -13.48 12.27 -20.22
C ASP A 405 -12.70 13.19 -21.17
N LYS A 406 -11.50 12.76 -21.61
CA LYS A 406 -10.68 13.41 -22.64
C LYS A 406 -11.00 12.92 -24.07
N GLY A 407 -12.07 12.15 -24.26
CA GLY A 407 -12.52 11.66 -25.56
C GLY A 407 -11.81 10.40 -26.07
N TRP A 408 -11.08 9.67 -25.23
CA TRP A 408 -10.45 8.41 -25.63
C TRP A 408 -11.47 7.27 -25.68
N GLY A 409 -11.32 6.37 -26.66
CA GLY A 409 -12.10 5.13 -26.71
C GLY A 409 -11.77 4.21 -25.53
N LYS A 410 -12.77 3.46 -25.04
CA LYS A 410 -12.64 2.59 -23.87
C LYS A 410 -11.47 1.60 -23.99
N GLU A 411 -11.37 0.90 -25.11
CA GLU A 411 -10.32 -0.11 -25.35
C GLU A 411 -8.92 0.49 -25.25
N ARG A 412 -8.69 1.59 -25.97
CA ARG A 412 -7.42 2.32 -25.92
C ARG A 412 -7.11 2.86 -24.53
N ALA A 413 -8.11 3.41 -23.84
CA ALA A 413 -7.93 3.91 -22.47
C ALA A 413 -7.53 2.78 -21.50
N THR A 414 -8.13 1.60 -21.65
CA THR A 414 -7.78 0.40 -20.86
C THR A 414 -6.35 -0.06 -21.15
N GLU A 415 -5.96 -0.11 -22.42
CA GLU A 415 -4.59 -0.49 -22.81
C GLU A 415 -3.53 0.45 -22.21
N GLU A 416 -3.74 1.78 -22.28
CA GLU A 416 -2.81 2.74 -21.65
C GLU A 416 -2.77 2.60 -20.13
N ALA A 417 -3.91 2.37 -19.48
CA ALA A 417 -3.94 2.17 -18.04
C ALA A 417 -3.16 0.92 -17.61
N GLU A 418 -3.25 -0.18 -18.38
CA GLU A 418 -2.49 -1.41 -18.13
C GLU A 418 -0.97 -1.22 -18.34
N LYS A 419 -0.58 -0.40 -19.31
CA LYS A 419 0.83 -0.07 -19.56
C LYS A 419 1.43 0.77 -18.44
N HIS A 420 0.70 1.77 -17.94
CA HIS A 420 1.22 2.83 -17.09
C HIS A 420 0.96 2.69 -15.58
N ILE A 421 0.16 1.69 -15.17
CA ILE A 421 -0.08 1.36 -13.76
C ILE A 421 0.08 -0.15 -13.59
N LYS A 422 1.13 -0.58 -12.89
CA LYS A 422 1.41 -1.98 -12.55
C LYS A 422 1.74 -2.08 -11.06
N ALA A 423 2.11 -3.25 -10.58
CA ALA A 423 2.55 -3.50 -9.22
C ALA A 423 3.99 -4.00 -9.19
N THR A 424 4.69 -3.59 -8.12
CA THR A 424 5.91 -4.24 -7.64
C THR A 424 5.49 -5.19 -6.53
N PHE A 425 5.87 -6.46 -6.64
CA PHE A 425 5.67 -7.40 -5.53
C PHE A 425 6.99 -7.68 -4.84
N ASP A 426 7.08 -7.30 -3.57
CA ASP A 426 8.23 -7.66 -2.73
C ASP A 426 7.91 -8.91 -1.90
N ILE A 427 8.72 -9.95 -2.11
CA ILE A 427 8.55 -11.24 -1.44
C ILE A 427 8.95 -11.21 0.05
N GLY A 428 9.92 -10.40 0.44
CA GLY A 428 10.33 -10.25 1.84
C GLY A 428 9.26 -9.52 2.64
N HIS A 429 8.78 -8.39 2.14
CA HIS A 429 7.62 -7.67 2.70
C HIS A 429 6.44 -8.62 2.88
N ALA A 430 6.13 -9.44 1.86
CA ALA A 430 5.07 -10.43 1.96
C ALA A 430 5.36 -11.55 2.99
N ASN A 431 6.63 -11.93 3.18
CA ASN A 431 7.03 -12.92 4.17
C ASN A 431 6.78 -12.44 5.62
N THR A 432 6.74 -11.13 5.88
CA THR A 432 6.43 -10.59 7.22
C THR A 432 5.01 -10.93 7.69
N TRP A 433 4.10 -11.33 6.79
CA TRP A 433 2.79 -11.87 7.16
C TRP A 433 2.88 -13.18 7.97
N ARG A 434 4.03 -13.87 7.91
CA ARG A 434 4.26 -15.13 8.63
C ARG A 434 4.01 -15.00 10.13
N ARG A 435 4.35 -13.86 10.74
CA ARG A 435 4.15 -13.62 12.19
C ARG A 435 2.68 -13.66 12.64
N TYR A 436 1.74 -13.39 11.73
CA TYR A 436 0.31 -13.43 12.01
C TYR A 436 -0.36 -14.75 11.63
N PHE A 437 0.34 -15.60 10.86
CA PHE A 437 -0.21 -16.82 10.33
C PHE A 437 -0.23 -17.97 11.35
N LYS A 438 -1.36 -18.69 11.38
CA LYS A 438 -1.65 -19.83 12.25
C LYS A 438 -1.70 -21.09 11.43
N GLY A 439 -0.54 -21.72 11.39
CA GLY A 439 -0.29 -22.97 10.70
C GLY A 439 1.19 -23.24 10.67
N SER A 440 1.54 -24.32 10.00
CA SER A 440 2.93 -24.66 9.69
C SER A 440 3.50 -23.72 8.62
N ASP A 441 4.83 -23.64 8.56
CA ASP A 441 5.54 -22.87 7.52
C ASP A 441 5.15 -23.32 6.11
N LYS A 442 4.94 -24.63 5.93
CA LYS A 442 4.49 -25.20 4.66
C LYS A 442 3.11 -24.69 4.23
N GLU A 443 2.20 -24.51 5.18
CA GLU A 443 0.87 -23.95 4.89
C GLU A 443 0.96 -22.46 4.55
N PHE A 444 1.83 -21.71 5.25
CA PHE A 444 2.07 -20.29 4.94
C PHE A 444 2.69 -20.11 3.56
N GLN A 445 3.73 -20.88 3.24
CA GLN A 445 4.35 -20.88 1.91
C GLN A 445 3.33 -21.24 0.83
N GLY A 446 2.49 -22.26 1.07
CA GLY A 446 1.40 -22.62 0.16
C GLY A 446 0.44 -21.45 -0.09
N TRP A 447 0.02 -20.77 0.98
CA TRP A 447 -0.81 -19.57 0.91
C TRP A 447 -0.14 -18.44 0.09
N LEU A 448 1.10 -18.10 0.41
CA LEU A 448 1.83 -17.01 -0.24
C LEU A 448 2.01 -17.30 -1.73
N MET A 449 2.34 -18.55 -2.07
CA MET A 449 2.47 -18.99 -3.46
C MET A 449 1.15 -18.96 -4.22
N ASP A 450 0.02 -19.19 -3.57
CA ASP A 450 -1.28 -19.02 -4.21
C ASP A 450 -1.59 -17.54 -4.46
N LYS A 451 -1.21 -16.63 -3.56
CA LYS A 451 -1.30 -15.18 -3.81
C LYS A 451 -0.40 -14.73 -4.96
N VAL A 452 0.84 -15.22 -5.02
CA VAL A 452 1.76 -14.95 -6.14
C VAL A 452 1.16 -15.39 -7.48
N LYS A 453 0.58 -16.60 -7.54
CA LYS A 453 -0.12 -17.07 -8.76
C LYS A 453 -1.29 -16.18 -9.14
N ASP A 454 -2.05 -15.70 -8.16
CA ASP A 454 -3.23 -14.88 -8.41
C ASP A 454 -2.85 -13.48 -8.91
N LEU A 455 -1.83 -12.86 -8.29
CA LEU A 455 -1.23 -11.62 -8.78
C LEU A 455 -0.77 -11.75 -10.24
N LYS A 456 -0.05 -12.85 -10.54
CA LYS A 456 0.39 -13.17 -11.90
C LYS A 456 -0.78 -13.27 -12.88
N LYS A 457 -1.81 -14.05 -12.55
CA LYS A 457 -3.02 -14.22 -13.40
C LYS A 457 -3.79 -12.92 -13.62
N SER A 458 -3.72 -11.98 -12.69
CA SER A 458 -4.47 -10.72 -12.76
C SER A 458 -3.83 -9.66 -13.68
N ASN A 459 -2.67 -9.94 -14.29
CA ASN A 459 -1.94 -9.02 -15.16
C ASN A 459 -1.66 -7.65 -14.53
N VAL A 460 -1.42 -7.64 -13.21
CA VAL A 460 -1.05 -6.42 -12.46
C VAL A 460 0.45 -6.31 -12.23
N LEU A 461 1.17 -7.43 -12.19
CA LEU A 461 2.61 -7.45 -11.90
C LEU A 461 3.42 -6.90 -13.07
N GLY A 462 4.33 -5.96 -12.77
CA GLY A 462 5.36 -5.50 -13.71
C GLY A 462 6.78 -5.68 -13.17
N HIS A 463 6.93 -5.76 -11.85
CA HIS A 463 8.22 -5.76 -11.18
C HIS A 463 8.18 -6.62 -9.92
N VAL A 464 9.33 -7.20 -9.54
CA VAL A 464 9.46 -8.02 -8.33
C VAL A 464 10.72 -7.63 -7.59
N HIS A 465 10.56 -7.30 -6.32
CA HIS A 465 11.68 -7.18 -5.40
C HIS A 465 11.93 -8.51 -4.71
N VAL A 466 13.21 -8.87 -4.64
CA VAL A 466 13.69 -10.09 -4.01
C VAL A 466 14.55 -9.71 -2.82
N SER A 467 13.91 -9.70 -1.67
CA SER A 467 14.52 -9.57 -0.35
C SER A 467 14.22 -10.83 0.47
N ASP A 468 15.08 -11.13 1.45
CA ASP A 468 14.87 -12.25 2.37
C ASP A 468 14.82 -11.74 3.81
N ASN A 469 14.09 -12.46 4.67
CA ASN A 469 13.92 -12.14 6.08
C ASN A 469 13.38 -13.35 6.85
N PHE A 470 13.24 -13.25 8.16
CA PHE A 470 12.79 -14.38 8.98
C PHE A 470 11.25 -14.44 9.15
N GLY A 471 10.52 -13.52 8.53
CA GLY A 471 9.05 -13.44 8.56
C GLY A 471 8.47 -12.71 9.76
N TYR A 472 9.30 -11.98 10.53
CA TYR A 472 8.87 -11.23 11.72
C TYR A 472 9.01 -9.72 11.55
N TYR A 473 10.14 -9.27 11.00
CA TYR A 473 10.38 -7.89 10.61
C TYR A 473 10.97 -7.84 9.21
N ASP A 474 11.12 -6.62 8.73
CA ASP A 474 11.68 -6.35 7.42
C ASP A 474 13.22 -6.19 7.52
N GLU A 475 13.92 -7.31 7.73
CA GLU A 475 15.36 -7.29 8.02
C GLU A 475 16.25 -7.18 6.76
N HIS A 476 15.70 -7.42 5.57
CA HIS A 476 16.41 -7.41 4.27
C HIS A 476 17.77 -8.15 4.31
N VAL A 477 17.79 -9.39 4.79
CA VAL A 477 19.00 -10.24 4.74
C VAL A 477 19.27 -10.73 3.33
N ASP A 478 20.47 -11.23 3.07
CA ASP A 478 20.81 -11.72 1.72
C ASP A 478 19.94 -12.92 1.33
N PRO A 479 19.52 -13.06 0.06
CA PRO A 479 18.75 -14.21 -0.41
C PRO A 479 19.35 -15.56 0.00
N GLY A 480 18.52 -16.41 0.62
CA GLY A 480 18.89 -17.74 1.10
C GLY A 480 19.38 -17.78 2.55
N GLN A 481 19.34 -16.66 3.28
CA GLN A 481 19.63 -16.62 4.72
C GLN A 481 18.37 -16.68 5.60
N GLY A 482 17.23 -16.25 5.07
CA GLY A 482 15.96 -16.18 5.77
C GLY A 482 15.04 -17.36 5.44
N THR A 483 13.73 -17.09 5.55
CA THR A 483 12.66 -18.08 5.37
C THR A 483 11.73 -17.74 4.19
N ALA A 484 11.99 -16.63 3.49
CA ALA A 484 11.15 -16.21 2.37
C ALA A 484 11.22 -17.27 1.24
N PRO A 485 10.08 -17.70 0.66
CA PRO A 485 10.04 -18.71 -0.39
C PRO A 485 10.43 -18.13 -1.76
N ILE A 486 11.67 -17.65 -1.86
CA ILE A 486 12.20 -16.91 -3.02
C ILE A 486 12.26 -17.80 -4.25
N LYS A 487 12.82 -19.01 -4.12
CA LYS A 487 12.95 -19.97 -5.24
C LYS A 487 11.57 -20.30 -5.82
N GLU A 488 10.62 -20.64 -4.95
CA GLU A 488 9.26 -20.99 -5.34
C GLU A 488 8.52 -19.82 -5.98
N ALA A 489 8.71 -18.59 -5.48
CA ALA A 489 8.13 -17.39 -6.05
C ALA A 489 8.65 -17.17 -7.48
N ILE A 490 9.97 -17.27 -7.65
CA ILE A 490 10.63 -17.05 -8.93
C ILE A 490 10.23 -18.11 -9.96
N GLU A 491 10.25 -19.39 -9.60
CA GLU A 491 9.75 -20.45 -10.49
C GLU A 491 8.33 -20.17 -11.00
N LYS A 492 7.48 -19.55 -10.19
CA LYS A 492 6.12 -19.18 -10.59
C LYS A 492 6.05 -17.93 -11.45
N LEU A 493 6.98 -17.00 -11.27
CA LEU A 493 6.98 -15.69 -11.92
C LEU A 493 7.83 -15.61 -13.19
N LYS A 494 8.72 -16.59 -13.45
CA LYS A 494 9.51 -16.67 -14.70
C LYS A 494 8.62 -16.65 -15.95
N GLY A 495 9.17 -16.05 -17.03
CA GLY A 495 8.65 -16.17 -18.40
C GLY A 495 7.66 -15.09 -18.87
N GLU A 496 7.32 -14.08 -18.08
CA GLU A 496 6.20 -13.16 -18.39
C GLU A 496 6.56 -11.66 -18.40
N GLY A 497 7.82 -11.31 -18.68
CA GLY A 497 8.22 -9.90 -18.80
C GLY A 497 8.19 -9.15 -17.46
N VAL A 498 8.39 -9.87 -16.37
CA VAL A 498 8.55 -9.34 -15.02
C VAL A 498 10.05 -9.24 -14.72
N ASP A 499 10.48 -8.06 -14.28
CA ASP A 499 11.86 -7.84 -13.85
C ASP A 499 12.04 -8.23 -12.38
N PHE A 500 13.17 -8.88 -12.06
CA PHE A 500 13.54 -9.23 -10.70
C PHE A 500 14.68 -8.31 -10.24
N VAL A 501 14.50 -7.59 -9.15
CA VAL A 501 15.54 -6.77 -8.52
C VAL A 501 15.80 -7.28 -7.11
N VAL A 502 17.05 -7.56 -6.79
CA VAL A 502 17.46 -7.99 -5.46
C VAL A 502 17.67 -6.77 -4.58
N GLU A 503 17.01 -6.80 -3.43
CA GLU A 503 17.04 -5.77 -2.41
C GLU A 503 17.55 -6.37 -1.10
N THR A 504 18.66 -5.84 -0.58
CA THR A 504 19.22 -6.30 0.69
C THR A 504 19.70 -5.10 1.50
N GLY A 505 19.73 -5.21 2.83
CA GLY A 505 20.27 -4.15 3.69
C GLY A 505 21.76 -3.92 3.46
N ARG A 506 22.47 -4.92 2.92
CA ARG A 506 23.85 -4.83 2.45
C ARG A 506 23.88 -4.95 0.94
N GLN A 507 23.58 -3.87 0.23
CA GLN A 507 23.56 -3.80 -1.25
C GLN A 507 24.97 -3.88 -1.88
N GLY A 508 25.88 -4.70 -1.34
CA GLY A 508 27.22 -4.93 -1.83
C GLY A 508 27.36 -6.25 -2.60
N GLU A 509 28.58 -6.56 -3.02
CA GLU A 509 28.94 -7.73 -3.85
C GLU A 509 28.54 -9.08 -3.22
N ARG A 510 28.53 -9.18 -1.88
CA ARG A 510 28.10 -10.41 -1.20
C ARG A 510 26.62 -10.74 -1.43
N ALA A 511 25.75 -9.73 -1.46
CA ALA A 511 24.33 -9.92 -1.76
C ALA A 511 24.13 -10.41 -3.20
N LEU A 512 24.94 -9.89 -4.14
CA LEU A 512 24.98 -10.33 -5.53
C LEU A 512 25.28 -11.83 -5.65
N LEU A 513 26.35 -12.26 -4.99
CA LEU A 513 26.75 -13.67 -5.00
C LEU A 513 25.73 -14.59 -4.31
N SER A 514 25.13 -14.13 -3.21
CA SER A 514 24.05 -14.87 -2.52
C SER A 514 22.83 -15.05 -3.42
N ALA A 515 22.42 -14.00 -4.13
CA ALA A 515 21.31 -14.08 -5.07
C ALA A 515 21.60 -15.02 -6.24
N PHE A 516 22.79 -14.96 -6.86
CA PHE A 516 23.18 -15.86 -7.94
C PHE A 516 23.14 -17.33 -7.51
N LYS A 517 23.62 -17.61 -6.30
CA LYS A 517 23.53 -18.94 -5.69
C LYS A 517 22.07 -19.36 -5.48
N GLU A 518 21.24 -18.45 -4.96
CA GLU A 518 19.84 -18.75 -4.63
C GLU A 518 18.97 -18.95 -5.87
N PHE A 519 19.25 -18.23 -6.95
CA PHE A 519 18.53 -18.34 -8.22
C PHE A 519 18.96 -19.52 -9.08
N GLY A 520 19.92 -20.33 -8.62
CA GLY A 520 20.48 -21.42 -9.39
C GLY A 520 21.14 -20.95 -10.69
N SER A 521 21.55 -19.68 -10.74
CA SER A 521 22.23 -19.09 -11.89
C SER A 521 23.68 -19.61 -11.87
N PRO A 522 24.07 -20.49 -12.81
CA PRO A 522 25.43 -21.01 -12.79
C PRO A 522 26.38 -19.85 -13.09
N ILE A 523 27.21 -19.45 -12.12
CA ILE A 523 28.37 -18.59 -12.34
C ILE A 523 29.30 -19.23 -13.40
N TYR A 524 29.21 -20.55 -13.57
CA TYR A 524 29.88 -21.35 -14.57
C TYR A 524 28.86 -22.06 -15.49
N GLY A 525 28.20 -21.30 -16.36
CA GLY A 525 27.44 -21.87 -17.47
C GLY A 525 28.38 -22.55 -18.47
N LEU A 526 28.33 -23.88 -18.52
CA LEU A 526 29.03 -24.81 -19.40
C LEU A 526 29.25 -24.27 -20.83
N ARG A 527 30.48 -23.81 -21.12
CA ARG A 527 31.08 -24.01 -22.45
C ARG A 527 31.86 -25.32 -22.40
N THR A 528 31.45 -26.27 -23.21
CA THR A 528 32.15 -27.53 -23.46
C THR A 528 33.52 -27.25 -24.09
N GLY A 529 34.57 -27.23 -23.27
CA GLY A 529 35.95 -27.16 -23.75
C GLY A 529 36.96 -26.80 -22.66
N GLN A 530 37.70 -27.82 -22.21
CA GLN A 530 38.90 -27.80 -21.34
C GLN A 530 38.84 -26.96 -20.05
N PHE A 531 38.79 -27.66 -18.91
CA PHE A 531 38.92 -27.09 -17.58
C PHE A 531 40.38 -26.74 -17.26
N ASP A 532 40.60 -25.52 -16.78
CA ASP A 532 41.68 -25.25 -15.82
C ASP A 532 41.21 -25.69 -14.42
N PRO A 533 42.04 -26.42 -13.66
CA PRO A 533 41.66 -26.92 -12.34
C PRO A 533 41.52 -25.79 -11.29
N TRP A 534 40.74 -26.09 -10.25
CA TRP A 534 40.28 -25.17 -9.20
C TRP A 534 41.42 -24.45 -8.43
N ASP A 535 42.62 -25.01 -8.41
CA ASP A 535 43.83 -24.44 -7.82
C ASP A 535 44.40 -23.23 -8.59
N VAL A 536 44.06 -23.07 -9.87
CA VAL A 536 44.48 -21.92 -10.70
C VAL A 536 43.57 -20.70 -10.48
N VAL A 537 42.29 -20.92 -10.18
CA VAL A 537 41.26 -19.88 -10.01
C VAL A 537 41.25 -19.33 -8.58
N GLU A 538 41.39 -20.18 -7.57
CA GLU A 538 41.43 -19.77 -6.16
C GLU A 538 42.63 -18.83 -5.86
N ASN A 539 43.72 -18.95 -6.63
CA ASN A 539 44.95 -18.18 -6.43
C ASN A 539 45.13 -16.97 -7.36
N SER A 540 44.21 -16.70 -8.30
CA SER A 540 44.41 -15.64 -9.32
C SER A 540 43.72 -14.30 -9.03
N TYR A 541 43.01 -14.16 -7.91
CA TYR A 541 42.29 -12.91 -7.56
C TYR A 541 42.84 -12.17 -6.33
N PHE A 542 43.38 -12.87 -5.34
CA PHE A 542 43.93 -12.21 -4.14
C PHE A 542 45.38 -11.75 -4.37
N GLY A 543 45.57 -10.48 -4.74
CA GLY A 543 46.90 -9.84 -4.74
C GLY A 543 47.18 -8.81 -5.85
N ARG A 544 46.26 -8.56 -6.78
CA ARG A 544 46.47 -7.52 -7.81
C ARG A 544 46.01 -6.15 -7.30
N THR A 545 46.93 -5.19 -7.24
CA THR A 545 46.77 -3.85 -6.64
C THR A 545 46.34 -2.76 -7.63
N SER A 546 45.79 -3.10 -8.81
CA SER A 546 45.38 -2.09 -9.79
C SER A 546 44.00 -2.38 -10.40
N PRO A 547 43.12 -1.37 -10.50
CA PRO A 547 41.80 -1.52 -11.09
C PRO A 547 41.88 -1.67 -12.62
N PRO A 548 40.87 -2.28 -13.26
CA PRO A 548 40.79 -2.40 -14.72
C PRO A 548 40.62 -1.02 -15.36
N TYR A 549 41.47 -0.69 -16.33
CA TYR A 549 41.31 0.49 -17.18
C TYR A 549 40.49 0.13 -18.42
N PHE A 550 39.32 0.76 -18.57
CA PHE A 550 38.57 0.78 -19.82
C PHE A 550 38.69 2.18 -20.41
N LEU A 551 39.45 2.34 -21.48
CA LEU A 551 39.49 3.58 -22.27
C LEU A 551 38.56 3.42 -23.47
N VAL A 552 37.61 4.34 -23.64
CA VAL A 552 36.70 4.39 -24.79
C VAL A 552 36.63 5.83 -25.30
N GLY A 553 36.77 6.03 -26.62
CA GLY A 553 36.61 7.35 -27.27
C GLY A 553 37.88 8.23 -27.30
N GLU A 554 37.72 9.53 -27.57
CA GLU A 554 38.79 10.54 -27.80
C GLU A 554 39.91 10.58 -26.74
N VAL A 555 39.68 10.02 -25.55
CA VAL A 555 40.66 9.89 -24.47
C VAL A 555 41.87 9.04 -24.90
N THR A 556 41.71 8.04 -25.78
CA THR A 556 42.85 7.27 -26.32
C THR A 556 43.70 8.10 -27.30
N GLN A 557 43.10 9.04 -28.04
CA GLN A 557 43.82 9.87 -29.01
C GLN A 557 44.62 11.01 -28.35
N GLN A 558 44.17 11.51 -27.19
CA GLN A 558 44.87 12.56 -26.46
C GLN A 558 46.15 12.09 -25.74
N MET A 559 46.36 10.78 -25.59
CA MET A 559 47.51 10.25 -24.84
C MET A 559 48.81 10.14 -25.65
N GLY A 560 48.79 10.36 -26.98
CA GLY A 560 49.99 10.33 -27.82
C GLY A 560 50.83 9.06 -27.67
N GLU A 561 52.06 9.05 -28.20
CA GLU A 561 53.01 7.91 -28.14
C GLU A 561 53.56 7.59 -26.71
N ARG A 562 52.74 7.72 -25.67
CA ARG A 562 53.07 7.35 -24.29
C ARG A 562 52.21 6.20 -23.76
N VAL A 563 51.91 5.22 -24.62
CA VAL A 563 51.54 3.89 -24.14
C VAL A 563 52.83 3.25 -23.61
N SER A 564 53.09 3.32 -22.31
CA SER A 564 54.25 2.64 -21.72
C SER A 564 54.12 1.13 -21.97
N LYS A 565 55.27 0.44 -22.04
CA LYS A 565 55.36 -1.03 -22.14
C LYS A 565 54.69 -1.79 -20.98
N ASP A 566 54.08 -1.08 -20.03
CA ASP A 566 53.39 -1.62 -18.86
C ASP A 566 51.86 -1.72 -19.08
N PHE A 567 51.34 -1.30 -20.23
CA PHE A 567 49.93 -1.49 -20.60
C PHE A 567 49.70 -2.92 -21.12
N SER A 568 49.07 -3.76 -20.29
CA SER A 568 48.56 -5.08 -20.69
C SER A 568 47.04 -5.13 -20.53
N SER A 569 46.36 -5.76 -21.49
CA SER A 569 44.93 -6.03 -21.38
C SER A 569 44.66 -7.03 -20.23
N TRP A 570 43.39 -7.13 -19.77
CA TRP A 570 42.99 -8.07 -18.73
C TRP A 570 43.41 -9.53 -19.03
N ALA A 571 43.47 -9.90 -20.31
CA ALA A 571 43.89 -11.21 -20.78
C ALA A 571 45.42 -11.37 -20.93
N GLY A 572 46.22 -10.34 -20.63
CA GLY A 572 47.67 -10.34 -20.86
C GLY A 572 48.07 -10.32 -22.34
N ILE A 573 47.11 -10.11 -23.24
CA ILE A 573 47.34 -10.07 -24.69
C ILE A 573 47.80 -8.65 -25.06
N PRO A 574 48.92 -8.48 -25.77
CA PRO A 574 49.34 -7.18 -26.30
C PRO A 574 48.26 -6.62 -27.23
N PHE A 575 48.04 -5.31 -27.19
CA PHE A 575 47.23 -4.65 -28.21
C PHE A 575 48.05 -4.58 -29.50
N GLU A 576 47.50 -5.09 -30.61
CA GLU A 576 47.97 -4.77 -31.97
C GLU A 576 47.43 -3.41 -32.42
#